data_AF-A0A660N7V8-F1
#
_entry.id   AF-A0A660N7V8-F1
#
_cell.length_a   1.000
_cell.length_b   1.000
_cell.length_c   1.000
_cell.angle_alpha   90.00
_cell.angle_beta   90.00
_cell.angle_gamma   90.00
#
_symmetry.space_group_name_H-M   'P 1'
#
loop_
_entity.id
_entity.type
_entity.pdbx_description
1 polymer ?
#
loop_
_entity_poly.entity_id
_entity_poly.type
_entity_poly.pdbx_seq_one_letter_code
_entity_poly.pdbx_strand_id
1 'polypeptide(L)' 'MEYLSMGMSGDYPVAIEEGATFVRVGTKIFGGR' A
#
# COMPACT_ATOMS: atom_id res chain seq x y z
N MET A 1 -4.14 -10.45 -16.14
CA MET A 1 -3.45 -10.13 -14.87
C MET A 1 -4.38 -9.20 -14.12
N GLU A 2 -4.95 -9.67 -13.00
CA GLU A 2 -5.82 -8.85 -12.16
C GLU A 2 -4.95 -8.00 -11.24
N TYR A 3 -5.27 -6.71 -11.08
CA TYR A 3 -4.57 -5.84 -10.14
C TYR A 3 -5.20 -5.99 -8.75
N LEU A 4 -4.43 -6.38 -7.74
CA LEU A 4 -4.86 -6.40 -6.34
C LEU A 4 -4.41 -5.12 -5.64
N SER A 5 -5.36 -4.22 -5.39
CA SER A 5 -5.11 -2.92 -4.74
C SER A 5 -5.38 -2.99 -3.24
N MET A 6 -4.33 -3.22 -2.44
CA MET A 6 -4.40 -3.38 -0.99
C MET A 6 -3.21 -2.67 -0.34
N GLY A 7 -3.35 -2.27 0.94
CA GLY A 7 -2.28 -1.65 1.69
C GLY A 7 -2.23 -0.14 1.52
N MET A 8 -2.09 0.53 2.65
CA MET A 8 -1.90 1.96 2.80
C MET A 8 -0.57 2.27 3.52
N SER A 9 -0.38 3.52 3.97
CA SER A 9 0.90 3.94 4.56
C SER A 9 1.30 3.12 5.81
N GLY A 10 0.35 2.56 6.55
CA GLY A 10 0.61 1.79 7.77
C GLY A 10 0.95 0.32 7.55
N ASP A 11 0.47 -0.27 6.45
CA ASP A 11 0.29 -1.71 6.28
C ASP A 11 0.69 -2.22 4.88
N TYR A 12 1.23 -1.36 4.01
CA TYR A 12 1.70 -1.79 2.68
C TYR A 12 2.74 -2.93 2.70
N PRO A 13 3.62 -3.10 3.71
CA PRO A 13 4.51 -4.27 3.73
C PRO A 13 3.75 -5.59 3.86
N VAL A 14 2.78 -5.66 4.77
CA VAL A 14 1.91 -6.84 4.94
C VAL A 14 1.08 -7.07 3.68
N ALA A 15 0.57 -6.00 3.07
CA ALA A 15 -0.18 -6.12 1.81
C ALA A 15 0.67 -6.76 0.68
N ILE A 16 1.97 -6.46 0.61
CA ILE A 16 2.88 -7.09 -0.36
C ILE A 16 3.04 -8.60 -0.05
N GLU A 17 3.18 -8.96 1.23
CA GLU A 17 3.26 -10.37 1.67
C GLU A 17 1.98 -11.15 1.33
N GLU A 18 0.81 -10.50 1.38
CA GLU A 18 -0.50 -11.05 1.01
C GLU A 18 -0.81 -10.98 -0.50
N GLY A 19 0.15 -10.55 -1.33
CA GLY A 19 0.05 -10.59 -2.79
C GLY A 19 -0.47 -9.33 -3.47
N ALA A 20 -0.47 -8.18 -2.81
CA ALA A 20 -0.85 -6.91 -3.42
C ALA A 20 0.06 -6.58 -4.62
N THR A 21 -0.55 -6.20 -5.73
CA THR A 21 0.16 -5.72 -6.92
C THR A 21 0.14 -4.19 -7.03
N PHE A 22 -0.66 -3.52 -6.19
CA PHE A 22 -0.77 -2.07 -6.12
C PHE A 22 -1.02 -1.62 -4.68
N VAL A 23 -0.17 -0.71 -4.17
CA VAL A 23 -0.27 -0.17 -2.80
C VAL A 23 -0.48 1.35 -2.82
N ARG A 24 -1.06 1.91 -1.75
CA ARG A 24 -1.42 3.34 -1.68
C ARG A 24 -0.68 4.05 -0.56
N VAL A 25 0.43 4.73 -0.86
CA VAL A 25 1.24 5.39 0.17
C VAL A 25 1.09 6.92 0.06
N GLY A 26 0.64 7.55 1.15
CA GLY A 26 0.35 8.99 1.23
C GLY A 26 1.16 9.63 2.34
N THR A 27 0.72 9.52 3.59
CA THR A 27 1.36 10.15 4.77
C THR A 27 2.84 9.79 4.91
N LYS A 28 3.26 8.58 4.55
CA LYS A 28 4.69 8.22 4.59
C LYS A 28 5.55 8.89 3.50
N ILE A 29 4.94 9.33 2.40
CA ILE A 29 5.63 10.08 1.33
C ILE A 29 5.53 11.58 1.58
N PHE A 30 4.34 12.07 1.92
CA PHE A 30 4.02 13.50 1.93
C PHE A 30 3.87 14.11 3.34
N GLY A 31 3.90 13.30 4.40
CA GLY A 31 3.66 13.76 5.77
C GLY A 31 2.17 13.93 6.13
N GLY A 32 1.91 14.38 7.36
CA GLY A 32 0.59 14.84 7.79
C GLY A 32 0.25 16.21 7.20
N ARG A 33 -1.05 16.56 7.17
CA ARG A 33 -1.47 17.93 6.81
C ARG A 33 -1.34 18.86 7.99
#